data_AF-A0A924KQF1-F1
#
_entry.id   AF-A0A924KQF1-F1
#
_cell.length_a   1.000
_cell.length_b   1.000
_cell.length_c   1.000
_cell.angle_alpha   90.00
_cell.angle_beta   90.00
_cell.angle_gamma   90.00
#
_symmetry.space_group_name_H-M   'P 1'
#
loop_
_entity.id
_entity.type
_entity.pdbx_description
1 polymer ?
#
loop_
_entity_poly.entity_id
_entity_poly.type
_entity_poly.pdbx_seq_one_letter_code
_entity_poly.pdbx_strand_id
1 'polypeptide(L)'
;MQKLLLEQWWLRWLVQLASFACVPLVALATYYLDQNWEVIGDLRITQQITDAEGVLIYGIFTKQRECTFSEALVVSGDGNVTQIRLPGRPVGAATVSRPLGEQRFGPWQIDVKPGQRATLFARHRCHFAWEHGEMLTTFVVGADR
;
A
#
# COMPACT_ATOMS: atom_id res chain seq x y z
N MET A 1 11.02 -54.22 -22.42
CA MET A 1 10.39 -53.07 -23.10
C MET A 1 9.29 -52.40 -22.27
N GLN A 2 8.39 -53.16 -21.62
CA GLN A 2 7.27 -52.62 -20.84
C GLN A 2 7.66 -51.79 -19.60
N LYS A 3 8.71 -52.17 -18.85
CA LYS A 3 9.21 -51.40 -17.69
C LYS A 3 9.74 -50.01 -18.06
N LEU A 4 10.45 -49.90 -19.18
CA LEU A 4 10.99 -48.62 -19.69
C LEU A 4 9.88 -47.64 -20.08
N LEU A 5 8.78 -48.13 -20.62
CA LEU A 5 7.60 -47.30 -20.96
C LEU A 5 6.87 -46.81 -19.71
N LEU A 6 6.75 -47.66 -18.67
CA LEU A 6 6.19 -47.26 -17.39
C LEU A 6 7.07 -46.21 -16.71
N GLU A 7 8.40 -46.34 -16.83
CA GLU A 7 9.34 -45.39 -16.22
C GLU A 7 9.35 -44.01 -16.88
N GLN A 8 9.27 -43.97 -18.20
CA GLN A 8 9.17 -42.71 -18.93
C GLN A 8 7.83 -41.99 -18.69
N TRP A 9 6.76 -42.73 -18.40
CA TRP A 9 5.45 -42.14 -18.18
C TRP A 9 5.36 -41.36 -16.86
N TRP A 10 5.88 -41.89 -15.74
CA TRP A 10 5.86 -41.17 -14.47
C TRP A 10 6.79 -39.94 -14.46
N LEU A 11 7.94 -40.01 -15.14
CA LEU A 11 8.84 -38.86 -15.29
C LEU A 11 8.17 -37.71 -16.02
N ARG A 12 7.39 -37.99 -17.07
CA ARG A 12 6.61 -36.97 -17.80
C ARG A 12 5.57 -36.31 -16.91
N TRP A 13 4.85 -37.09 -16.10
CA TRP A 13 3.90 -36.55 -15.13
C TRP A 13 4.57 -35.68 -14.08
N LEU A 14 5.73 -36.09 -13.54
CA LEU A 14 6.47 -35.27 -12.58
C LEU A 14 6.96 -33.96 -13.18
N VAL A 15 7.51 -33.97 -14.40
CA VAL A 15 7.95 -32.74 -15.08
C VAL A 15 6.76 -31.82 -15.34
N GLN A 16 5.62 -32.37 -15.74
CA GLN A 16 4.42 -31.58 -16.00
C GLN A 16 3.83 -31.00 -14.70
N LEU A 17 3.74 -31.80 -13.64
CA LEU A 17 3.31 -31.33 -12.31
C LEU A 17 4.27 -30.28 -11.74
N ALA A 18 5.57 -30.49 -11.87
CA ALA A 18 6.58 -29.51 -11.45
C ALA A 18 6.42 -28.19 -12.21
N SER A 19 6.19 -28.25 -13.52
CA SER A 19 5.96 -27.06 -14.35
C SER A 19 4.69 -26.30 -13.93
N PHE A 20 3.61 -27.03 -13.62
CA PHE A 20 2.37 -26.43 -13.10
C PHE A 20 2.56 -25.83 -11.71
N ALA A 21 3.39 -26.42 -10.85
CA ALA A 21 3.71 -25.91 -9.53
C ALA A 21 4.66 -24.70 -9.56
N CYS A 22 5.54 -24.59 -10.56
CA CYS A 22 6.49 -23.49 -10.66
C CYS A 22 5.81 -22.12 -10.81
N VAL A 23 4.75 -22.02 -11.62
CA VAL A 23 4.04 -20.74 -11.86
C VAL A 23 3.48 -20.13 -10.56
N PRO A 24 2.65 -20.84 -9.75
CA PRO A 24 2.14 -20.26 -8.51
C PRO A 24 3.25 -19.99 -7.49
N LEU A 25 4.32 -20.79 -7.47
CA LEU A 25 5.46 -20.53 -6.58
C LEU A 25 6.19 -19.24 -6.94
N VAL A 26 6.43 -18.99 -8.24
CA VAL A 26 7.05 -17.74 -8.71
C VAL A 26 6.12 -16.55 -8.47
N ALA A 27 4.81 -16.71 -8.70
CA ALA A 27 3.84 -15.65 -8.40
C ALA A 27 3.79 -15.31 -6.90
N LEU A 28 3.83 -16.33 -6.04
CA LEU A 28 3.87 -16.14 -4.59
C LEU A 28 5.16 -15.46 -4.15
N ALA A 29 6.31 -15.91 -4.67
CA ALA A 29 7.60 -15.32 -4.36
C ALA A 29 7.68 -13.84 -4.78
N THR A 30 7.20 -13.52 -5.99
CA THR A 30 7.15 -12.13 -6.49
C THR A 30 6.17 -11.27 -5.70
N TYR A 31 5.01 -11.80 -5.29
CA TYR A 31 4.09 -11.12 -4.39
C TYR A 31 4.76 -10.77 -3.05
N TYR A 32 5.40 -11.74 -2.38
CA TYR A 32 6.06 -11.47 -1.09
C TYR A 32 7.22 -10.48 -1.20
N LEU A 33 8.01 -10.55 -2.27
CA LEU A 33 9.08 -9.58 -2.52
C LEU A 33 8.51 -8.17 -2.72
N ASP A 34 7.41 -8.04 -3.48
CA ASP A 34 6.76 -6.76 -3.73
C ASP A 34 6.13 -6.16 -2.47
N GLN A 35 5.54 -6.96 -1.58
CA GLN A 35 4.99 -6.48 -0.30
C GLN A 35 6.06 -6.01 0.70
N ASN A 36 7.30 -6.47 0.55
CA ASN A 36 8.37 -6.15 1.50
C ASN A 36 9.19 -4.90 1.12
N TRP A 37 8.90 -4.26 -0.01
CA TRP A 37 9.59 -3.05 -0.47
C TRP A 37 8.69 -1.83 -0.43
N GLU A 38 9.09 -0.84 0.36
CA GLU A 38 8.39 0.43 0.56
C GLU A 38 8.19 1.18 -0.77
N VAL A 39 7.01 1.79 -0.92
CA VAL A 39 6.73 2.72 -2.04
C VAL A 39 6.91 4.16 -1.57
N ILE A 40 6.53 4.45 -0.33
CA ILE A 40 6.66 5.75 0.32
C ILE A 40 7.58 5.62 1.53
N GLY A 41 8.74 6.27 1.46
CA GLY A 41 9.66 6.41 2.59
C GLY A 41 9.68 7.81 3.19
N ASP A 42 10.34 7.94 4.34
CA ASP A 42 10.63 9.21 5.03
C ASP A 42 9.41 10.11 5.26
N LEU A 43 8.21 9.52 5.43
CA LEU A 43 7.00 10.30 5.62
C LEU A 43 7.03 11.02 6.98
N ARG A 44 6.89 12.35 6.93
CA ARG A 44 6.88 13.22 8.11
C ARG A 44 5.71 14.19 8.02
N ILE A 45 4.88 14.17 9.05
CA ILE A 45 3.83 15.17 9.25
C ILE A 45 4.49 16.43 9.81
N THR A 46 4.39 17.54 9.08
CA THR A 46 5.01 18.82 9.43
C THR A 46 4.02 19.79 10.06
N GLN A 47 2.72 19.61 9.83
CA GLN A 47 1.69 20.49 10.37
C GLN A 47 0.37 19.73 10.53
N GLN A 48 -0.33 20.05 11.62
CA GLN A 48 -1.69 19.60 11.89
C GLN A 48 -2.55 20.83 12.17
N ILE A 49 -3.73 20.90 11.55
CA ILE A 49 -4.72 21.95 11.81
C ILE A 49 -6.04 21.25 12.15
N THR A 50 -6.47 21.36 13.39
CA THR A 50 -7.76 20.81 13.82
C THR A 50 -8.90 21.69 13.32
N ASP A 51 -9.93 21.08 12.75
CA ASP A 51 -11.15 21.75 12.31
C ASP A 51 -12.42 21.06 12.88
N ALA A 52 -13.60 21.52 12.45
CA ALA A 52 -14.86 20.93 12.90
C ALA A 52 -15.13 19.53 12.29
N GLU A 53 -14.44 19.18 11.20
CA GLU A 53 -14.61 17.93 10.46
C GLU A 53 -13.51 16.89 10.77
N GLY A 54 -12.59 17.20 11.69
CA GLY A 54 -11.45 16.36 12.06
C GLY A 54 -10.13 17.12 12.09
N VAL A 55 -9.12 16.62 11.38
CA VAL A 55 -7.78 17.22 11.30
C VAL A 55 -7.28 17.27 9.86
N LEU A 56 -6.78 18.44 9.47
CA LEU A 56 -5.99 18.64 8.26
C LEU A 56 -4.53 18.36 8.58
N ILE A 57 -3.92 17.45 7.84
CA ILE A 57 -2.49 17.18 7.93
C ILE A 57 -1.74 17.61 6.67
N TYR A 58 -0.52 18.08 6.90
CA TYR A 58 0.47 18.39 5.88
C TYR A 58 1.78 17.73 6.22
N GLY A 59 2.59 17.47 5.21
CA GLY A 59 3.88 16.87 5.43
C GLY A 59 4.72 16.72 4.19
N ILE A 60 5.77 15.95 4.35
CA ILE A 60 6.69 15.53 3.29
C ILE A 60 6.76 14.00 3.26
N PHE A 61 7.02 13.45 2.09
CA PHE A 61 7.34 12.04 1.91
C PHE A 61 8.24 11.87 0.68
N THR A 62 8.93 10.74 0.59
CA THR A 62 9.75 10.37 -0.55
C THR A 62 9.14 9.18 -1.28
N LYS A 63 8.73 9.36 -2.54
CA LYS A 63 8.28 8.24 -3.38
C LYS A 63 9.51 7.51 -3.92
N GLN A 64 9.67 6.25 -3.54
CA GLN A 64 10.83 5.44 -3.89
C GLN A 64 10.63 4.60 -5.15
N ARG A 65 9.37 4.26 -5.48
CA ARG A 65 9.03 3.33 -6.57
C ARG A 65 7.97 3.88 -7.51
N GLU A 66 8.07 3.56 -8.80
CA GLU A 66 7.06 3.94 -9.80
C GLU A 66 5.85 3.02 -9.77
N CYS A 67 5.01 3.20 -8.75
CA CYS A 67 3.73 2.53 -8.64
C CYS A 67 2.57 3.51 -8.87
N THR A 68 1.42 3.00 -9.30
CA THR A 68 0.18 3.78 -9.40
C THR A 68 -0.44 3.91 -8.02
N PHE A 69 -0.71 5.12 -7.56
CA PHE A 69 -1.41 5.35 -6.30
C PHE A 69 -2.90 5.01 -6.44
N SER A 70 -3.40 4.12 -5.58
CA SER A 70 -4.82 3.74 -5.54
C SER A 70 -5.58 4.64 -4.56
N GLU A 71 -5.27 4.52 -3.27
CA GLU A 71 -5.96 5.24 -2.20
C GLU A 71 -5.08 5.41 -0.95
N ALA A 72 -5.49 6.32 -0.07
CA ALA A 72 -4.93 6.46 1.27
C ALA A 72 -6.04 6.37 2.31
N LEU A 73 -5.76 5.65 3.39
CA LEU A 73 -6.68 5.30 4.45
C LEU A 73 -6.09 5.74 5.78
N VAL A 74 -6.97 6.04 6.74
CA VAL A 74 -6.61 6.19 8.13
C VAL A 74 -7.29 5.10 8.95
N VAL A 75 -6.57 4.58 9.93
CA VAL A 75 -7.13 3.75 11.00
C VAL A 75 -6.99 4.53 12.30
N SER A 76 -8.11 4.85 12.92
CA SER A 76 -8.14 5.53 14.22
C SER A 76 -7.87 4.57 15.38
N GLY A 77 -7.54 5.12 16.55
CA GLY A 77 -7.22 4.34 17.75
C GLY A 77 -8.38 3.47 18.28
N ASP A 78 -9.62 3.76 17.88
CA ASP A 78 -10.81 2.95 18.15
C ASP A 78 -11.08 1.88 17.07
N GLY A 79 -10.23 1.78 16.05
CA GLY A 79 -10.29 0.78 14.98
C GLY A 79 -11.14 1.17 13.78
N ASN A 80 -11.73 2.37 13.75
CA ASN A 80 -12.48 2.84 12.59
C ASN A 80 -11.53 3.10 11.40
N VAL A 81 -11.95 2.66 10.22
CA VAL A 81 -11.22 2.87 8.97
C VAL A 81 -11.96 3.88 8.12
N THR A 82 -11.31 5.00 7.82
CA THR A 82 -11.90 6.04 6.96
C THR A 82 -10.94 6.42 5.83
N GLN A 83 -11.49 6.86 4.70
CA GLN A 83 -10.70 7.38 3.59
C GLN A 83 -10.20 8.79 3.90
N ILE A 84 -8.98 9.08 3.49
CA ILE A 84 -8.43 10.44 3.57
C ILE A 84 -9.12 11.31 2.52
N ARG A 85 -9.76 12.39 2.98
CA ARG A 85 -10.42 13.36 2.10
C ARG A 85 -9.40 14.40 1.63
N LEU A 86 -9.44 14.76 0.35
CA LEU A 86 -8.61 15.84 -0.21
C LEU A 86 -9.51 17.06 -0.42
N PRO A 87 -9.40 18.13 0.41
CA PRO A 87 -10.22 19.32 0.26
C PRO A 87 -10.15 19.87 -1.17
N GLY A 88 -11.30 20.23 -1.74
CA GLY A 88 -11.41 20.72 -3.12
C GLY A 88 -11.37 19.63 -4.20
N ARG A 89 -11.25 18.35 -3.84
CA ARG A 89 -11.35 17.22 -4.77
C ARG A 89 -12.61 16.40 -4.48
N PRO A 90 -13.45 16.11 -5.49
CA PRO A 90 -14.63 15.28 -5.26
C PRO A 90 -14.22 13.86 -4.85
N VAL A 91 -15.04 13.24 -4.01
CA VAL A 91 -14.88 11.83 -3.62
C VAL A 91 -14.92 10.96 -4.87
N GLY A 92 -13.93 10.08 -5.03
CA GLY A 92 -13.80 9.21 -6.20
C GLY A 92 -13.13 9.85 -7.42
N ALA A 93 -12.63 11.08 -7.33
CA ALA A 93 -11.82 11.65 -8.40
C ALA A 93 -10.57 10.79 -8.66
N ALA A 94 -10.26 10.55 -9.94
CA ALA A 94 -9.10 9.75 -10.35
C ALA A 94 -7.82 10.26 -9.67
N THR A 95 -7.16 9.40 -8.91
CA THR A 95 -5.91 9.69 -8.23
C THR A 95 -4.77 9.79 -9.23
N VAL A 96 -4.00 10.88 -9.18
CA VAL A 96 -2.82 11.07 -10.04
C VAL A 96 -1.61 10.60 -9.25
N SER A 97 -0.89 9.61 -9.79
CA SER A 97 0.37 9.18 -9.20
C SER A 97 1.38 10.32 -9.29
N ARG A 98 2.06 10.59 -8.18
CA ARG A 98 3.05 11.66 -8.10
C ARG A 98 4.40 11.19 -8.64
N PRO A 99 5.32 12.09 -9.06
CA PRO A 99 6.65 11.70 -9.48
C PRO A 99 7.46 11.06 -8.34
N LEU A 100 8.55 10.37 -8.69
CA LEU A 100 9.57 9.89 -7.75
C LEU A 100 10.23 11.04 -6.98
N GLY A 101 10.78 10.71 -5.81
CA GLY A 101 11.55 11.62 -4.97
C GLY A 101 10.75 12.29 -3.86
N GLU A 102 11.41 13.22 -3.16
CA GLU A 102 10.85 13.98 -2.05
C GLU A 102 9.77 14.95 -2.53
N GLN A 103 8.66 15.01 -1.79
CA GLN A 103 7.53 15.85 -2.13
C GLN A 103 6.67 16.19 -0.93
N ARG A 104 6.03 17.35 -1.04
CA ARG A 104 5.05 17.83 -0.06
C ARG A 104 3.68 17.26 -0.33
N PHE A 105 2.96 16.93 0.73
CA PHE A 105 1.55 16.53 0.69
C PHE A 105 0.70 17.40 1.61
N GLY A 106 -0.60 17.28 1.43
CA GLY A 106 -1.59 18.07 2.14
C GLY A 106 -2.22 19.16 1.24
N PRO A 107 -3.36 19.71 1.64
CA PRO A 107 -4.14 19.31 2.82
C PRO A 107 -4.76 17.92 2.66
N TRP A 108 -4.59 17.06 3.67
CA TRP A 108 -5.27 15.77 3.78
C TRP A 108 -6.19 15.84 5.00
N GLN A 109 -7.50 15.78 4.78
CA GLN A 109 -8.52 15.80 5.82
C GLN A 109 -8.74 14.38 6.33
N ILE A 110 -8.64 14.24 7.64
CA ILE A 110 -8.77 12.98 8.36
C ILE A 110 -9.88 13.14 9.40
N ASP A 111 -10.84 12.23 9.39
CA ASP A 111 -11.93 12.19 10.37
C ASP A 111 -11.51 11.39 11.61
N VAL A 112 -10.63 11.99 12.42
CA VAL A 112 -10.15 11.44 13.70
C VAL A 112 -10.13 12.55 14.74
N LYS A 113 -10.60 12.26 15.95
CA LYS A 113 -10.73 13.27 17.01
C LYS A 113 -9.36 13.67 17.57
N PRO A 114 -9.18 14.93 18.00
CA PRO A 114 -8.00 15.36 18.74
C PRO A 114 -7.69 14.46 19.94
N GLY A 115 -6.40 14.20 20.18
CA GLY A 115 -5.91 13.31 21.22
C GLY A 115 -5.96 11.81 20.87
N GLN A 116 -6.60 11.41 19.77
CA GLN A 116 -6.59 10.01 19.34
C GLN A 116 -5.35 9.68 18.50
N ARG A 117 -4.97 8.41 18.55
CA ARG A 117 -3.97 7.83 17.64
C ARG A 117 -4.58 7.67 16.25
N ALA A 118 -3.82 8.02 15.22
CA ALA A 118 -4.16 7.78 13.83
C ALA A 118 -2.99 7.06 13.16
N THR A 119 -3.28 5.99 12.40
CA THR A 119 -2.31 5.29 11.57
C THR A 119 -2.69 5.46 10.11
N LEU A 120 -1.78 5.99 9.31
CA LEU A 120 -1.97 6.18 7.88
C LEU A 120 -1.52 4.94 7.13
N PHE A 121 -2.31 4.56 6.14
CA PHE A 121 -1.99 3.51 5.17
C PHE A 121 -2.12 4.05 3.77
N ALA A 122 -1.30 3.54 2.85
CA ALA A 122 -1.47 3.77 1.43
C ALA A 122 -1.57 2.44 0.70
N ARG A 123 -2.37 2.44 -0.37
CA ARG A 123 -2.46 1.35 -1.32
C ARG A 123 -1.96 1.81 -2.67
N HIS A 124 -1.12 0.97 -3.26
CA HIS A 124 -0.47 1.19 -4.53
C HIS A 124 -0.66 -0.02 -5.43
N ARG A 125 -0.63 0.20 -6.74
CA ARG A 125 -0.53 -0.87 -7.72
C ARG A 125 0.86 -0.83 -8.34
N CYS A 126 1.77 -1.61 -7.77
CA CYS A 126 3.14 -1.80 -8.26
C CYS A 126 3.23 -2.92 -9.31
N HIS A 127 2.27 -3.83 -9.30
CA HIS A 127 2.16 -4.92 -10.24
C HIS A 127 0.74 -5.00 -10.80
N PHE A 128 0.56 -5.58 -11.99
CA PHE A 128 -0.75 -5.62 -12.64
C PHE A 128 -1.75 -6.56 -11.94
N ALA A 129 -1.25 -7.57 -11.23
CA ALA A 129 -2.07 -8.66 -10.68
C ALA A 129 -2.46 -8.48 -9.20
N TRP A 130 -1.85 -7.54 -8.46
CA TRP A 130 -2.16 -7.33 -7.04
C TRP A 130 -1.88 -5.89 -6.61
N GLU A 131 -2.42 -5.53 -5.45
CA GLU A 131 -2.12 -4.27 -4.77
C GLU A 131 -1.07 -4.46 -3.68
N HIS A 132 -0.31 -3.41 -3.44
CA HIS A 132 0.66 -3.27 -2.37
C HIS A 132 0.07 -2.32 -1.33
N GLY A 133 -0.04 -2.79 -0.08
CA GLY A 133 -0.51 -1.98 1.04
C GLY A 133 0.63 -1.76 2.01
N GLU A 134 0.90 -0.49 2.36
CA GLU A 134 1.92 -0.15 3.34
C GLU A 134 1.35 0.75 4.45
N MET A 135 1.87 0.57 5.66
CA MET A 135 1.68 1.51 6.74
C MET A 135 2.67 2.65 6.57
N LEU A 136 2.17 3.88 6.52
CA LEU A 136 2.99 5.07 6.31
C LEU A 136 3.55 5.62 7.62
N THR A 137 2.69 5.87 8.60
CA THR A 137 3.07 6.46 9.88
C THR A 137 1.95 6.32 10.90
N THR A 138 2.31 6.44 12.18
CA THR A 138 1.36 6.58 13.28
C THR A 138 1.67 7.87 14.03
N PHE A 139 0.63 8.65 14.33
CA PHE A 139 0.74 9.91 15.06
C PHE A 139 -0.45 10.11 15.99
N VAL A 140 -0.36 11.12 16.86
CA VAL A 140 -1.46 11.55 17.73
C VAL A 140 -2.00 12.87 17.19
N VAL A 141 -3.31 12.91 16.97
CA VAL A 141 -3.98 14.09 16.41
C VAL A 141 -3.90 15.24 17.41
N GLY A 142 -3.44 16.42 16.96
CA GLY A 142 -3.34 17.62 17.79
C GLY A 142 -2.24 17.57 18.85
N ALA A 143 -1.35 16.57 18.81
CA ALA A 143 -0.09 16.65 19.52
C ALA A 143 0.87 17.51 18.69
N ASP A 144 1.19 18.70 19.18
CA ASP A 144 2.24 19.53 18.60
C ASP A 144 3.56 18.76 18.62
N ARG A 145 4.24 18.69 17.47
CA ARG A 145 5.63 18.24 17.36
C ARG A 145 6.51 19.42 17.05
#